data_AF-A0A523IV41-F1
#
_entry.id   AF-A0A523IV41-F1
#
_cell.length_a   1.000
_cell.length_b   1.000
_cell.length_c   1.000
_cell.angle_alpha   90.00
_cell.angle_beta   90.00
_cell.angle_gamma   90.00
#
_symmetry.space_group_name_H-M   'P 1'
#
loop_
_entity.id
_entity.type
_entity.pdbx_description
1 polymer ?
#
loop_
_entity_poly.entity_id
_entity_poly.type
_entity_poly.pdbx_seq_one_letter_code
_entity_poly.pdbx_strand_id
1 'polypeptide(L)'
;MGVDYSRGFGWTRCHCLGSRLNASGSHVATRSAKFNKSAEEVWNTITDFAAAPTWREELKSMEQLPDRKGHAVWKEMSDFGPMTYEITEFNPPMRMVTTIADENLPLAAHGRMN
;
A
#
# COMPACT_ATOMS: atom_id res chain seq x y z
N MET A 1 -41.41 28.52 -26.82
CA MET A 1 -40.10 29.04 -26.34
C MET A 1 -39.94 28.60 -24.90
N GLY A 2 -38.96 27.74 -24.66
CA GLY A 2 -38.66 27.14 -23.37
C GLY A 2 -37.53 26.14 -23.62
N VAL A 3 -36.30 26.62 -23.52
CA VAL A 3 -35.10 25.82 -23.75
C VAL A 3 -34.68 25.25 -22.41
N ASP A 4 -34.92 23.96 -22.22
CA ASP A 4 -34.31 23.14 -21.17
C ASP A 4 -32.83 22.93 -21.54
N TYR A 5 -31.95 23.26 -20.61
CA TYR A 5 -30.51 23.16 -20.77
C TYR A 5 -29.97 22.05 -19.85
N SER A 6 -30.23 20.80 -20.23
CA SER A 6 -29.66 19.62 -19.57
C SER A 6 -28.63 18.95 -20.49
N ARG A 7 -27.40 19.48 -20.49
CA ARG A 7 -26.18 18.80 -20.97
C ARG A 7 -25.53 18.21 -19.70
N GLY A 8 -25.51 16.91 -19.44
CA GLY A 8 -24.85 15.86 -20.21
C GLY A 8 -23.44 15.67 -19.64
N PHE A 9 -23.20 14.63 -18.83
CA PHE A 9 -21.92 13.93 -18.74
C PHE A 9 -22.12 12.58 -18.05
N GLY A 10 -21.87 11.51 -18.80
CA GLY A 10 -22.15 10.13 -18.42
C GLY A 10 -21.27 9.62 -17.29
N TRP A 11 -21.89 8.98 -16.32
CA TRP A 11 -21.22 8.12 -15.35
C TRP A 11 -21.38 6.69 -15.84
N THR A 12 -20.44 6.21 -16.65
CA THR A 12 -20.29 4.77 -16.88
C THR A 12 -19.85 4.17 -15.55
N ARG A 13 -20.81 3.64 -14.81
CA ARG A 13 -20.63 2.75 -13.67
C ARG A 13 -19.72 1.59 -14.11
N CYS A 14 -18.43 1.67 -13.77
CA CYS A 14 -17.57 0.48 -13.81
C CYS A 14 -18.09 -0.48 -12.75
N HIS A 15 -18.85 -1.47 -13.19
CA HIS A 15 -19.10 -2.67 -12.41
C HIS A 15 -17.77 -3.39 -12.24
N CYS A 16 -17.07 -3.14 -11.13
CA CYS A 16 -16.14 -4.13 -10.61
C CYS A 16 -16.99 -5.33 -10.16
N LEU A 17 -17.28 -6.25 -11.09
CA LEU A 17 -17.73 -7.59 -10.72
C LEU A 17 -16.59 -8.18 -9.88
N GLY A 18 -16.78 -8.21 -8.56
CA GLY A 18 -15.94 -8.98 -7.66
C GLY A 18 -16.11 -10.46 -7.99
N SER A 19 -15.24 -10.97 -8.87
CA SER A 19 -15.06 -12.40 -9.04
C SER A 19 -14.51 -12.95 -7.72
N ARG A 20 -15.32 -13.78 -7.07
CA ARG A 20 -14.92 -14.59 -5.92
C ARG A 20 -13.66 -15.36 -6.29
N LEU A 21 -12.52 -14.96 -5.71
CA LEU A 21 -11.26 -15.68 -5.89
C LEU A 21 -11.39 -17.03 -5.17
N ASN A 22 -11.21 -18.10 -5.92
CA ASN A 22 -11.04 -19.45 -5.41
C ASN A 22 -9.75 -19.49 -4.56
N ALA A 23 -9.88 -19.89 -3.29
CA ALA A 23 -8.88 -19.74 -2.23
C ALA A 23 -7.77 -20.79 -2.26
N SER A 24 -6.95 -20.84 -3.32
CA SER A 24 -5.77 -21.72 -3.36
C SER A 24 -4.61 -21.24 -4.25
N GLY A 25 -4.47 -19.94 -4.52
CA GLY A 25 -3.38 -19.41 -5.34
C GLY A 25 -2.70 -18.18 -4.73
N SER A 26 -1.44 -17.93 -5.12
CA SER A 26 -0.78 -16.66 -4.86
C SER A 26 -1.51 -15.55 -5.62
N HIS A 27 -2.03 -14.56 -4.90
CA HIS A 27 -2.68 -13.40 -5.50
C HIS A 27 -1.70 -12.24 -5.57
N VAL A 28 -1.62 -11.59 -6.74
CA VAL A 28 -0.82 -10.38 -6.97
C VAL A 28 -1.76 -9.26 -7.39
N ALA A 29 -1.62 -8.10 -6.76
CA ALA A 29 -2.37 -6.90 -7.09
C ALA A 29 -1.43 -5.72 -7.33
N THR A 30 -1.82 -4.78 -8.18
CA THR A 30 -1.05 -3.56 -8.47
C THR A 30 -1.99 -2.37 -8.53
N ARG A 31 -1.54 -1.23 -7.99
CA ARG A 31 -2.22 0.06 -8.07
C ARG A 31 -1.23 1.14 -8.48
N SER A 32 -1.74 2.15 -9.20
CA SER A 32 -0.97 3.31 -9.64
C SER A 32 -1.77 4.59 -9.44
N ALA A 33 -1.08 5.66 -9.08
CA ALA A 33 -1.62 7.02 -8.97
C ALA A 33 -0.70 8.00 -9.70
N LYS A 34 -1.26 9.09 -10.22
CA LYS A 34 -0.49 10.17 -10.87
C LYS A 34 -0.50 11.40 -9.97
N PHE A 35 0.68 11.97 -9.74
CA PHE A 35 0.86 13.16 -8.92
C PHE A 35 1.48 14.28 -9.75
N ASN A 36 1.04 15.52 -9.54
CA ASN A 36 1.66 16.70 -10.14
C ASN A 36 2.83 17.21 -9.28
N LYS A 37 3.72 16.29 -8.88
CA LYS A 37 4.85 16.51 -7.98
C LYS A 37 6.07 15.74 -8.49
N SER A 38 7.28 16.13 -8.07
CA SER A 38 8.50 15.39 -8.44
C SER A 38 8.52 14.01 -7.78
N ALA A 39 9.29 13.09 -8.37
CA ALA A 39 9.50 11.77 -7.77
C ALA A 39 10.12 11.88 -6.37
N GLU A 40 11.01 12.83 -6.14
CA GLU A 40 11.65 13.09 -4.86
C GLU A 40 10.66 13.55 -3.78
N GLU A 41 9.74 14.45 -4.12
CA GLU A 41 8.74 14.94 -3.15
C GLU A 41 7.78 13.81 -2.74
N VAL A 42 7.31 13.03 -3.72
CA VAL A 42 6.48 11.85 -3.45
C VAL A 42 7.26 10.84 -2.63
N TRP A 43 8.51 10.54 -3.01
CA TRP A 43 9.38 9.61 -2.31
C TRP A 43 9.55 9.98 -0.83
N ASN A 44 9.98 11.22 -0.56
CA ASN A 44 10.19 11.70 0.80
C ASN A 44 8.91 11.60 1.64
N THR A 45 7.74 11.87 1.04
CA THR A 45 6.45 11.75 1.72
C THR A 45 6.10 10.29 2.05
N ILE A 46 6.32 9.35 1.14
CA ILE A 46 5.93 7.94 1.35
C ILE A 46 6.95 7.16 2.20
N THR A 47 8.20 7.62 2.28
CA THR A 47 9.25 7.01 3.12
C THR A 47 9.39 7.65 4.50
N ASP A 48 8.71 8.77 4.76
CA ASP A 48 8.57 9.31 6.12
C ASP A 48 7.52 8.50 6.89
N PHE A 49 7.95 7.35 7.42
CA PHE A 49 7.09 6.43 8.16
C PHE A 49 6.54 7.06 9.45
N ALA A 50 7.28 7.97 10.08
CA ALA A 50 6.83 8.65 11.30
C ALA A 50 5.67 9.60 11.00
N ALA A 51 5.69 10.28 9.85
CA ALA A 51 4.60 11.14 9.40
C ALA A 51 3.46 10.39 8.69
N ALA A 52 3.65 9.11 8.35
CA ALA A 52 2.67 8.31 7.61
C ALA A 52 1.24 8.32 8.18
N PRO A 53 0.99 8.30 9.51
CA PRO A 53 -0.35 8.40 10.08
C PRO A 53 -1.12 9.67 9.70
N THR A 54 -0.44 10.72 9.23
CA THR A 54 -1.09 11.98 8.82
C THR A 54 -1.84 11.86 7.49
N TRP A 55 -1.53 10.85 6.67
CA TRP A 55 -2.13 10.66 5.34
C TRP A 55 -2.58 9.23 5.05
N ARG A 56 -2.16 8.23 5.85
CA ARG A 56 -2.70 6.86 5.83
C ARG A 56 -3.73 6.71 6.94
N GLU A 57 -5.01 6.95 6.65
CA GLU A 57 -6.10 7.00 7.64
C GLU A 57 -6.17 5.76 8.56
N GLU A 58 -5.91 4.58 8.02
CA GLU A 58 -5.96 3.29 8.77
C GLU A 58 -4.73 3.05 9.67
N LEU A 59 -3.68 3.87 9.53
CA LEU A 59 -2.41 3.74 10.24
C LEU A 59 -2.39 4.61 11.50
N LYS A 60 -2.13 4.00 12.65
CA LYS A 60 -2.06 4.69 13.95
C LYS A 60 -0.65 5.11 14.32
N SER A 61 0.33 4.24 14.10
CA SER A 61 1.74 4.54 14.37
C SER A 61 2.68 3.61 13.61
N MET A 62 3.93 4.06 13.48
CA MET A 62 5.06 3.29 12.98
C MET A 62 6.17 3.35 14.02
N GLU A 63 6.68 2.20 14.43
CA GLU A 63 7.77 2.07 15.39
C GLU A 63 8.98 1.43 14.69
N GLN A 64 10.14 2.08 14.75
CA GLN A 64 11.37 1.48 14.23
C GLN A 64 11.86 0.42 15.21
N LEU A 65 12.12 -0.78 14.70
CA LEU A 65 12.69 -1.89 15.44
C LEU A 65 14.19 -2.04 15.12
N PRO A 66 14.96 -2.82 15.91
CA PRO A 66 16.33 -3.15 15.57
C PRO A 66 16.43 -3.80 14.19
N ASP A 67 17.46 -3.41 13.43
CA ASP A 67 17.70 -3.93 12.10
C ASP A 67 17.83 -5.46 12.08
N ARG A 68 17.27 -6.09 11.05
CA ARG A 68 17.36 -7.54 10.84
C ARG A 68 18.18 -7.79 9.58
N LYS A 69 19.30 -8.51 9.71
CA LYS A 69 20.21 -8.81 8.58
C LYS A 69 20.73 -7.56 7.85
N GLY A 70 20.83 -6.43 8.55
CA GLY A 70 21.23 -5.14 7.97
C GLY A 70 20.10 -4.41 7.23
N HIS A 71 18.87 -4.90 7.31
CA HIS A 71 17.68 -4.24 6.78
C HIS A 71 16.92 -3.52 7.90
N ALA A 72 16.41 -2.33 7.58
CA ALA A 72 15.56 -1.57 8.49
C ALA A 72 14.23 -2.30 8.70
N VAL A 73 13.81 -2.38 9.96
CA VAL A 73 12.58 -3.06 10.37
C VAL A 73 11.63 -2.07 11.02
N TRP A 74 10.36 -2.13 10.65
CA TRP A 74 9.32 -1.25 11.15
C TRP A 74 8.10 -2.05 11.61
N LYS A 75 7.53 -1.66 12.73
CA LYS A 75 6.27 -2.19 13.24
C LYS A 75 5.17 -1.16 13.00
N GLU A 76 4.23 -1.55 12.17
CA GLU A 76 3.00 -0.81 11.86
C GLU A 76 1.91 -1.18 12.87
N MET A 77 1.27 -0.18 13.47
CA MET A 77 0.04 -0.35 14.23
C MET A 77 -1.10 0.24 13.42
N SER A 78 -2.07 -0.58 12.99
CA SER A 78 -3.21 -0.16 12.18
C SER A 78 -4.54 -0.65 12.75
N ASP A 79 -5.65 -0.28 12.10
CA ASP A 79 -6.98 -0.85 12.39
C ASP A 79 -7.07 -2.35 12.08
N PHE A 80 -6.17 -2.89 11.25
CA PHE A 80 -6.08 -4.32 10.95
C PHE A 80 -5.20 -5.11 11.93
N GLY A 81 -4.62 -4.44 12.93
CA GLY A 81 -3.71 -5.02 13.91
C GLY A 81 -2.23 -4.69 13.65
N PRO A 82 -1.33 -5.20 14.50
CA PRO A 82 0.11 -5.01 14.35
C PRO A 82 0.66 -5.81 13.17
N MET A 83 1.55 -5.20 12.38
CA MET A 83 2.32 -5.88 11.34
C MET A 83 3.77 -5.39 11.33
N THR A 84 4.71 -6.32 11.22
CA THR A 84 6.14 -6.03 11.13
C THR A 84 6.59 -6.13 9.67
N TYR A 85 7.28 -5.11 9.19
CA TYR A 85 7.84 -5.03 7.84
C TYR A 85 9.37 -4.94 7.89
N GLU A 86 10.03 -5.61 6.95
CA GLU A 86 11.46 -5.51 6.66
C GLU A 86 11.64 -4.84 5.30
N ILE A 87 12.48 -3.80 5.22
CA ILE A 87 12.81 -3.11 3.96
C ILE A 87 13.98 -3.84 3.31
N THR A 88 13.69 -4.68 2.31
CA THR A 88 14.69 -5.55 1.66
C THR A 88 15.40 -4.87 0.48
N GLU A 89 14.80 -3.83 -0.09
CA GLU A 89 15.44 -2.98 -1.10
C GLU A 89 15.06 -1.52 -0.86
N PHE A 90 16.04 -0.62 -0.96
CA PHE A 90 15.84 0.82 -0.81
C PHE A 90 16.73 1.60 -1.79
N ASN A 91 16.14 2.02 -2.92
CA ASN A 91 16.81 2.79 -3.97
C ASN A 91 16.01 4.07 -4.28
N PRO A 92 16.28 5.17 -3.54
CA PRO A 92 15.62 6.45 -3.76
C PRO A 92 15.93 7.07 -5.12
N PRO A 93 14.98 7.78 -5.77
CA PRO A 93 13.55 7.88 -5.44
C PRO A 93 12.70 6.84 -6.21
N MET A 94 13.29 5.73 -6.65
CA MET A 94 12.73 4.87 -7.69
C MET A 94 12.05 3.60 -7.15
N ARG A 95 12.57 2.99 -6.08
CA ARG A 95 12.14 1.66 -5.67
C ARG A 95 12.39 1.37 -4.20
N MET A 96 11.34 0.95 -3.50
CA MET A 96 11.38 0.38 -2.16
C MET A 96 10.63 -0.95 -2.17
N VAL A 97 11.18 -1.98 -1.54
CA VAL A 97 10.52 -3.28 -1.37
C VAL A 97 10.40 -3.57 0.12
N THR A 98 9.18 -3.88 0.56
CA THR A 98 8.89 -4.33 1.91
C THR A 98 8.43 -5.78 1.89
N THR A 99 8.85 -6.54 2.89
CA THR A 99 8.37 -7.90 3.14
C THR A 99 7.77 -7.97 4.54
N ILE A 100 6.65 -8.68 4.70
CA ILE A 100 6.07 -8.93 6.02
C ILE A 100 7.02 -9.88 6.77
N ALA A 101 7.56 -9.41 7.89
CA ALA A 101 8.48 -10.16 8.74
C ALA A 101 7.75 -11.11 9.71
N ASP A 102 6.44 -10.94 9.89
CA ASP A 102 5.59 -11.79 10.73
C ASP A 102 5.13 -13.04 9.97
N GLU A 103 5.75 -14.18 10.26
CA GLU A 103 5.48 -15.47 9.60
C GLU A 103 4.07 -16.02 9.86
N ASN A 104 3.41 -15.55 10.93
CA ASN A 104 2.11 -16.06 11.37
C ASN A 104 0.90 -15.29 10.80
N LEU A 105 1.11 -14.29 9.94
CA LEU A 105 0.01 -13.53 9.35
C LEU A 105 -0.57 -14.27 8.13
N PRO A 106 -1.90 -14.31 7.95
CA PRO A 106 -2.53 -14.93 6.79
C PRO A 106 -2.01 -14.38 5.44
N LEU A 107 -1.56 -13.12 5.43
CA LEU A 107 -0.97 -12.48 4.25
C LEU A 107 0.49 -12.88 3.99
N ALA A 108 1.23 -13.29 5.02
CA ALA A 108 2.62 -13.76 4.89
C ALA A 108 2.70 -15.23 4.44
N ALA A 109 1.68 -16.02 4.76
CA ALA A 109 1.70 -17.49 4.69
C ALA A 109 1.68 -18.12 3.28
N HIS A 110 1.70 -17.35 2.19
CA HIS A 110 1.70 -17.90 0.82
C HIS A 110 2.98 -17.60 0.00
N GLY A 111 4.05 -17.11 0.64
CA GLY A 111 5.23 -16.61 -0.07
C GLY A 111 6.52 -17.45 0.01
N ARG A 112 6.53 -18.62 0.64
CA ARG A 112 7.77 -19.40 0.79
C ARG A 112 7.53 -20.91 0.67
N MET A 113 7.43 -21.39 -0.56
CA MET A 113 7.75 -22.79 -0.87
C MET A 113 9.17 -22.82 -1.45
N ASN A 114 10.00 -23.71 -0.91
CA ASN A 114 11.38 -24.00 -1.31
C ASN A 114 11.52 -24.29 -2.81
#